data_AF-C0E9T3-F1
#
_entry.id   AF-C0E9T3-F1
#
_cell.length_a   1.000
_cell.length_b   1.000
_cell.length_c   1.000
_cell.angle_alpha   90.00
_cell.angle_beta   90.00
_cell.angle_gamma   90.00
#
_symmetry.space_group_name_H-M   'P 1'
#
loop_
_entity.id
_entity.type
_entity.pdbx_description
1 polymer ?
#
loop_
_entity_poly.entity_id
_entity_poly.type
_entity_poly.pdbx_seq_one_letter_code
_entity_poly.pdbx_strand_id
1 'polypeptide(L)' 'MFYREHKAEIEEILRELCNWKGIKLLETEICPDHIHLLVEILPKESVTGFKGFLKGKSRFLIYDRDGILKYKYGNQGF' A
#
# COMPACT_ATOMS: atom_id res chain seq x y z
N MET A 1 -1.03 5.72 -15.80
CA MET A 1 -1.43 4.34 -16.16
C MET A 1 -0.91 3.29 -15.18
N PHE A 2 0.22 3.54 -14.50
CA PHE A 2 0.81 2.67 -13.47
C PHE A 2 -0.17 1.91 -12.55
N TYR A 3 -1.05 2.60 -11.82
CA TYR A 3 -1.99 1.95 -10.89
C TYR A 3 -3.00 1.01 -11.56
N ARG A 4 -3.32 1.22 -12.85
CA ARG A 4 -4.22 0.33 -13.61
C ARG A 4 -3.51 -0.95 -14.05
N GLU A 5 -2.25 -0.82 -14.47
CA GLU A 5 -1.45 -1.93 -14.98
C GLU A 5 -1.02 -2.87 -13.84
N HIS A 6 -0.70 -2.30 -12.67
CA HIS A 6 -0.24 -3.05 -11.49
C HIS A 6 -1.34 -3.27 -10.44
N LYS A 7 -2.61 -3.20 -10.83
CA LYS A 7 -3.75 -3.26 -9.89
C LYS A 7 -3.71 -4.52 -9.00
N ALA A 8 -3.49 -5.68 -9.61
CA ALA A 8 -3.47 -6.96 -8.90
C ALA A 8 -2.31 -7.06 -7.90
N GLU A 9 -1.11 -6.62 -8.29
CA GLU A 9 0.08 -6.63 -7.44
C GLU A 9 -0.07 -5.68 -6.25
N ILE A 10 -0.59 -4.49 -6.50
CA ILE A 10 -0.83 -3.48 -5.46
C ILE A 10 -1.87 -4.00 -4.46
N GLU A 11 -2.93 -4.63 -4.94
CA GLU A 11 -3.95 -5.23 -4.07
C GLU A 11 -3.37 -6.34 -3.19
N GLU A 12 -2.52 -7.22 -3.76
CA GLU A 12 -1.84 -8.28 -3.01
C GLU A 12 -0.91 -7.70 -1.92
N ILE A 13 -0.10 -6.70 -2.26
CA ILE A 13 0.77 -6.01 -1.30
C ILE A 13 -0.06 -5.39 -0.16
N LEU A 14 -1.17 -4.73 -0.47
CA LEU A 14 -2.02 -4.10 0.54
C LEU A 14 -2.66 -5.15 1.47
N ARG A 15 -3.07 -6.30 0.92
CA ARG A 15 -3.57 -7.45 1.71
C ARG A 15 -2.50 -7.99 2.65
N GLU A 16 -1.28 -8.20 2.17
CA GLU A 16 -0.15 -8.64 2.99
C GLU A 16 0.16 -7.65 4.13
N LEU A 17 0.23 -6.35 3.82
CA LEU A 17 0.51 -5.31 4.81
C LEU A 17 -0.56 -5.21 5.89
N CYS A 18 -1.84 -5.35 5.52
CA CYS A 18 -2.94 -5.39 6.48
C CYS A 18 -2.84 -6.62 7.39
N ASN A 19 -2.54 -7.80 6.81
CA ASN A 19 -2.35 -9.03 7.56
C ASN A 19 -1.18 -8.95 8.55
N TRP A 20 -0.06 -8.32 8.18
CA TRP A 20 1.08 -8.12 9.09
C TRP A 20 0.72 -7.31 10.34
N LYS A 21 -0.22 -6.37 10.21
CA LYS A 21 -0.73 -5.57 11.32
C LYS A 21 -1.91 -6.23 12.05
N GLY A 22 -2.40 -7.37 11.56
CA GLY A 22 -3.61 -8.01 12.09
C GLY A 22 -4.87 -7.16 11.87
N ILE A 23 -4.87 -6.32 10.85
CA ILE A 23 -5.99 -5.45 10.47
C ILE A 23 -6.74 -6.14 9.33
N LYS A 24 -8.06 -6.25 9.45
CA LYS A 24 -8.87 -6.92 8.43
C LYS A 24 -9.20 -5.93 7.32
N LEU A 25 -8.84 -6.30 6.10
CA LEU A 25 -9.19 -5.56 4.89
C LEU A 25 -10.59 -6.00 4.44
N LEU A 26 -11.53 -5.05 4.37
CA LEU A 26 -12.91 -5.31 3.95
C LEU A 26 -13.04 -5.11 2.43
N GLU A 27 -12.69 -3.92 1.96
CA GLU A 27 -12.79 -3.55 0.54
C GLU A 27 -11.61 -2.67 0.12
N THR A 28 -11.22 -2.78 -1.15
CA THR A 28 -10.17 -1.96 -1.75
C THR A 28 -10.52 -1.56 -3.17
N GLU A 29 -10.47 -0.26 -3.44
CA GLU A 29 -10.66 0.28 -4.77
C GLU A 29 -9.39 1.03 -5.20
N ILE A 30 -8.83 0.60 -6.34
CA ILE A 30 -7.63 1.21 -6.92
C ILE A 30 -8.08 2.12 -8.06
N CYS A 31 -8.00 3.42 -7.84
CA CYS A 31 -8.26 4.46 -8.83
C CYS A 31 -6.96 4.82 -9.58
N PRO A 32 -7.04 5.57 -10.69
CA PRO A 32 -5.85 5.93 -11.47
C PRO A 32 -4.84 6.82 -10.74
N ASP A 33 -5.29 7.58 -9.75
CA ASP A 33 -4.54 8.62 -9.03
C ASP A 33 -4.53 8.43 -7.51
N HIS A 34 -5.42 7.59 -6.96
CA HIS A 34 -5.51 7.31 -5.52
C HIS A 34 -6.05 5.90 -5.25
N ILE A 35 -6.02 5.46 -4.00
CA ILE A 35 -6.53 4.15 -3.56
C ILE A 35 -7.46 4.38 -2.37
N HIS A 36 -8.65 3.78 -2.42
CA HIS A 36 -9.57 3.70 -1.28
C HIS A 36 -9.40 2.37 -0.57
N LEU A 37 -9.33 2.42 0.76
CA LEU A 37 -9.17 1.27 1.63
C LEU A 37 -10.29 1.30 2.68
N LEU A 38 -11.08 0.24 2.76
CA LEU A 38 -12.00 -0.01 3.85
C LEU A 38 -11.41 -1.10 4.75
N VAL A 39 -11.14 -0.75 6.01
CA VAL A 39 -10.44 -1.62 6.97
C VAL A 39 -11.14 -1.63 8.31
N GLU A 40 -11.08 -2.77 8.99
CA GLU A 40 -11.48 -2.94 10.37
C GLU A 40 -10.24 -2.87 11.26
N ILE A 41 -10.11 -1.79 12.03
CA ILE A 41 -8.93 -1.49 12.84
C ILE A 41 -9.21 -1.84 14.30
N LEU A 42 -8.25 -2.51 14.94
CA LEU A 42 -8.31 -2.79 16.38
C LEU A 42 -8.23 -1.48 17.18
N PRO A 43 -8.99 -1.32 18.27
CA PRO A 43 -9.04 -0.06 19.04
C PRO A 43 -7.70 0.34 19.68
N LYS A 44 -6.75 -0.60 19.80
CA LYS A 44 -5.38 -0.36 20.27
C LYS A 44 -4.45 0.26 19.22
N GLU A 45 -4.81 0.18 17.94
CA GLU A 45 -4.00 0.67 16.84
C GLU A 45 -4.37 2.12 16.49
N SER A 46 -3.36 2.95 16.25
CA SER A 46 -3.58 4.33 15.81
C SER A 46 -3.85 4.37 14.31
N VAL A 47 -4.95 5.02 13.91
CA VAL A 47 -5.29 5.25 12.50
C VAL A 47 -4.17 6.01 11.78
N THR A 48 -3.60 7.04 12.41
CA THR A 48 -2.49 7.82 11.84
C THR A 48 -1.24 6.96 11.67
N GLY A 49 -0.94 6.12 12.66
CA GLY A 49 0.19 5.18 12.61
C GLY A 49 0.02 4.13 11.51
N PHE A 50 -1.17 3.55 11.39
CA PHE A 50 -1.51 2.59 10.33
C PHE A 50 -1.39 3.21 8.94
N LYS A 51 -1.92 4.43 8.75
CA LYS A 51 -1.79 5.18 7.49
C LYS A 51 -0.32 5.40 7.10
N GLY A 52 0.50 5.84 8.07
CA GLY A 52 1.93 6.05 7.85
C GLY A 52 2.68 4.77 7.48
N PHE A 53 2.38 3.69 8.21
CA PHE A 53 2.91 2.36 7.93
C PHE A 53 2.56 1.88 6.52
N LEU A 54 1.28 1.94 6.14
CA LEU A 54 0.83 1.55 4.80
C LEU A 54 1.57 2.34 3.73
N LYS A 55 1.60 3.67 3.81
CA LYS A 55 2.26 4.52 2.81
C LYS A 55 3.77 4.24 2.71
N GLY A 56 4.44 4.05 3.84
CA GLY A 56 5.89 3.79 3.86
C GLY A 56 6.25 2.41 3.31
N LYS A 57 5.54 1.36 3.75
CA LYS A 57 5.86 -0.03 3.37
C LYS A 57 5.36 -0.39 1.97
N SER A 58 4.18 0.07 1.57
CA SER A 58 3.68 -0.17 0.20
C SER A 58 4.61 0.44 -0.84
N ARG A 59 5.09 1.67 -0.61
CA ARG A 59 6.10 2.32 -1.44
C ARG A 59 7.32 1.43 -1.65
N PHE A 60 7.87 0.86 -0.58
CA PHE A 60 9.02 -0.03 -0.66
C PHE A 60 8.73 -1.30 -1.47
N LEU A 61 7.61 -1.99 -1.19
CA LEU A 61 7.26 -3.25 -1.84
C LEU A 61 6.93 -3.08 -3.33
N ILE A 62 6.25 -1.97 -3.69
CA ILE A 62 5.95 -1.66 -5.09
C ILE A 62 7.25 -1.40 -5.87
N TYR A 63 8.21 -0.68 -5.29
CA TYR A 63 9.51 -0.49 -5.96
C TYR A 63 10.36 -1.74 -6.02
N ASP A 64 10.30 -2.61 -5.01
CA ASP A 64 11.11 -3.82 -5.04
C ASP A 64 10.60 -4.81 -6.09
N ARG A 65 9.28 -4.90 -6.27
CA ARG A 65 8.66 -5.72 -7.33
C ARG A 65 8.81 -5.12 -8.73
N ASP A 66 8.79 -3.79 -8.87
CA ASP A 66 8.99 -3.11 -10.14
C ASP A 66 10.37 -2.41 -10.21
N GLY A 67 11.36 -3.14 -10.73
CA GLY A 67 12.74 -2.66 -10.86
C GLY A 67 12.89 -1.37 -11.70
N ILE A 68 11.94 -1.09 -12.62
CA ILE A 68 11.94 0.14 -13.42
C ILE A 68 11.55 1.34 -12.55
N LEU A 69 10.58 1.17 -11.65
CA LEU A 69 10.19 2.22 -10.71
C LEU A 69 11.21 2.43 -9.60
N LYS A 70 11.90 1.38 -9.15
CA LYS A 70 13.04 1.51 -8.22
C LYS A 70 14.09 2.47 -8.76
N TYR A 71 14.37 2.37 -10.06
CA TYR A 71 15.31 3.25 -10.73
C TYR A 71 14.76 4.68 -10.94
N LYS A 72 13.48 4.84 -11.31
CA LYS A 72 12.87 6.16 -11.56
C LYS A 72 12.52 6.95 -10.30
N TYR A 73 12.18 6.29 -9.19
CA TYR A 73 11.62 6.95 -7.99
C TYR A 73 12.24 6.47 -6.66
N GLY A 74 13.23 5.59 -6.70
CA GLY A 74 13.90 5.03 -5.51
C GLY A 74 14.72 6.03 -4.71
N ASN A 75 14.94 7.25 -5.22
CA ASN A 75 15.73 8.29 -4.58
C ASN A 75 14.93 9.56 -4.24
N GLN A 76 13.70 9.44 -3.75
CA GLN A 76 13.05 10.57 -3.08
C GLN A 76 13.33 10.44 -1.59
N GLY A 77 14.30 11.23 -1.11
CA GLY A 77 14.53 11.46 0.31
C GLY A 77 13.24 11.90 1.02
N PHE A 78 13.14 11.52 2.28
CA PHE A 78 12.10 11.96 3.20
C PHE A 78 12.29 13.44 3.56
#